data_AF-A0A963T9U2-F1
#
_entry.id   AF-A0A963T9U2-F1
#
_cell.length_a   1.000
_cell.length_b   1.000
_cell.length_c   1.000
_cell.angle_alpha   90.00
_cell.angle_beta   90.00
_cell.angle_gamma   90.00
#
_symmetry.space_group_name_H-M   'P 1'
#
loop_
_entity.id
_entity.type
_entity.pdbx_description
1 polymer ?
#
loop_
_entity_poly.entity_id
_entity_poly.type
_entity_poly.pdbx_seq_one_letter_code
_entity_poly.pdbx_strand_id
1 'polypeptide(L)'
;MTRAVDPSAASHRPTEARPPAQAKGRGARSNASGRFERLARENADDGWNSEPDEKNKTEVTLETPRTIINYVASPFVGFDRSINPYRGCEHGCIYCFARPSHAYYGLSSGLDFETKIFIKPNAATLLDRELASGAYKPRHIAIGTNTDPYQPVERSYQLMRGILSVLAKYNHPVSILTKSALIERDIDLLAPMAQARIVKTMLSVTTLDPKLARAMEPRASTPAKRFSAIRTLKAAGVPVGVMTAPMIPGLNDHE
;
A
#
# COMPACT_ATOMS: atom_id res chain seq x y z
N MET A 1 -22.07 8.00 17.03
CA MET A 1 -22.62 8.17 15.65
C MET A 1 -21.75 9.15 14.84
N THR A 2 -21.78 9.10 13.51
CA THR A 2 -21.08 10.09 12.64
C THR A 2 -22.08 11.09 12.06
N ARG A 3 -21.87 12.40 12.21
CA ARG A 3 -22.73 13.45 11.63
C ARG A 3 -21.99 14.23 10.54
N ALA A 4 -22.73 14.66 9.51
CA ALA A 4 -22.23 15.57 8.47
C ALA A 4 -22.35 17.04 8.88
N VAL A 5 -21.30 17.82 8.62
CA VAL A 5 -21.14 19.22 9.02
C VAL A 5 -20.62 20.03 7.85
N ASP A 6 -21.09 21.27 7.69
CA ASP A 6 -20.49 22.24 6.77
C ASP A 6 -19.33 22.97 7.47
N PRO A 7 -18.06 22.75 7.07
CA PRO A 7 -16.91 23.38 7.70
C PRO A 7 -16.83 24.89 7.48
N SER A 8 -17.65 25.47 6.58
CA SER A 8 -17.68 26.90 6.28
C SER A 8 -18.76 27.70 7.04
N ALA A 9 -19.63 27.03 7.81
CA ALA A 9 -20.72 27.67 8.53
C ALA A 9 -20.22 28.40 9.79
N ALA A 10 -20.45 29.71 9.87
CA ALA A 10 -20.00 30.61 10.96
C ALA A 10 -20.54 30.27 12.37
N SER A 11 -21.53 29.39 12.49
CA SER A 11 -22.13 28.96 13.76
C SER A 11 -21.61 27.63 14.30
N HIS A 12 -20.67 26.97 13.61
CA HIS A 12 -20.11 25.71 14.10
C HIS A 12 -19.11 25.96 15.23
N ARG A 13 -19.60 25.92 16.49
CA ARG A 13 -18.71 25.60 17.61
C ARG A 13 -18.32 24.14 17.44
N PRO A 14 -17.04 23.79 17.28
CA PRO A 14 -16.64 22.39 17.29
C PRO A 14 -17.01 21.83 18.67
N THR A 15 -18.10 21.06 18.74
CA THR A 15 -18.25 20.05 19.80
C THR A 15 -16.96 19.26 19.81
N GLU A 16 -16.30 19.10 20.97
CA GLU A 16 -15.00 18.44 21.11
C GLU A 16 -14.97 17.17 20.26
N ALA A 17 -14.46 17.30 19.03
CA ALA A 17 -14.50 16.22 18.06
C ALA A 17 -13.53 15.20 18.61
N ARG A 18 -14.06 14.14 19.22
CA ARG A 18 -13.23 13.16 19.90
C ARG A 18 -12.26 12.60 18.85
N PRO A 19 -10.94 12.83 18.98
CA PRO A 19 -10.00 12.25 18.05
C PRO A 19 -10.25 10.74 18.02
N PRO A 20 -10.20 10.09 16.85
CA PRO A 20 -10.39 8.65 16.80
C PRO A 20 -9.45 8.01 17.83
N ALA A 21 -10.02 7.25 18.76
CA ALA A 21 -9.25 6.63 19.83
C ALA A 21 -8.04 5.91 19.20
N GLN A 22 -6.83 6.19 19.68
CA GLN A 22 -5.59 5.76 19.04
C GLN A 22 -5.63 4.24 18.82
N ALA A 23 -5.90 3.86 17.57
CA ALA A 23 -6.15 2.49 17.21
C ALA A 23 -4.81 1.75 17.15
N LYS A 24 -4.66 0.68 17.94
CA LYS A 24 -3.44 -0.13 17.90
C LYS A 24 -3.20 -0.62 16.46
N GLY A 25 -1.98 -0.43 15.97
CA GLY A 25 -1.62 -0.84 14.61
C GLY A 25 -2.03 0.14 13.50
N ARG A 26 -2.44 1.36 13.84
CA ARG A 26 -2.81 2.40 12.87
C ARG A 26 -1.84 3.57 12.91
N GLY A 27 -1.47 4.08 11.73
CA GLY A 27 -0.49 5.17 11.63
C GLY A 27 -1.15 6.54 11.55
N ALA A 28 -2.30 6.63 10.89
CA ALA A 28 -3.10 7.85 10.87
C ALA A 28 -3.71 8.15 12.26
N ARG A 29 -3.59 9.42 12.67
CA ARG A 29 -4.20 9.94 13.91
C ARG A 29 -5.55 10.63 13.69
N SER A 30 -5.99 10.78 12.43
CA SER A 30 -7.26 11.40 12.08
C SER A 30 -8.01 10.57 11.03
N ASN A 31 -9.34 10.72 11.01
CA ASN A 31 -10.19 10.32 9.89
C ASN A 31 -10.94 11.52 9.32
N ALA A 32 -10.26 12.67 9.24
CA ALA A 32 -10.86 13.89 8.72
C ALA A 32 -11.33 13.68 7.27
N SER A 33 -12.46 14.29 6.90
CA SER A 33 -13.00 14.19 5.55
C SER A 33 -11.97 14.58 4.49
N GLY A 34 -12.08 13.93 3.33
CA GLY A 34 -11.21 14.22 2.20
C GLY A 34 -11.34 15.68 1.73
N ARG A 35 -10.26 16.24 1.19
CA ARG A 35 -10.18 17.63 0.72
C ARG A 35 -11.20 18.04 -0.36
N PHE A 36 -11.84 17.06 -1.00
CA PHE A 36 -12.82 17.28 -2.06
C PHE A 36 -14.27 17.17 -1.57
N GLU A 37 -14.47 16.82 -0.30
CA GLU A 37 -15.79 16.65 0.27
C GLU A 37 -16.40 18.00 0.65
N ARG A 38 -17.66 18.23 0.25
CA ARG A 38 -18.42 19.41 0.67
C ARG A 38 -18.72 19.39 2.17
N LEU A 39 -18.90 18.20 2.73
CA LEU A 39 -19.30 18.01 4.13
C LEU A 39 -18.20 17.30 4.91
N ALA A 40 -17.86 17.84 6.08
CA ALA A 40 -17.03 17.19 7.07
C ALA A 40 -17.84 16.15 7.84
N ARG A 41 -17.19 15.06 8.28
CA ARG A 41 -17.77 14.07 9.18
C ARG A 41 -17.13 14.19 10.55
N GLU A 42 -17.94 14.33 11.60
CA GLU A 42 -17.46 14.34 12.98
C GLU A 42 -18.11 13.20 13.80
N ASN A 43 -17.35 12.67 14.75
CA ASN A 43 -17.88 11.74 15.74
C ASN A 43 -18.66 12.54 16.78
N ALA A 44 -19.93 12.23 16.93
CA ALA A 44 -20.80 12.80 17.95
C ALA A 44 -21.33 11.68 18.85
N ASP A 45 -21.34 11.96 20.16
CA ASP A 45 -22.10 11.16 21.13
C ASP A 45 -23.58 11.54 20.96
N ASP A 46 -24.39 10.57 20.57
CA ASP A 46 -25.83 10.72 20.39
C ASP A 46 -26.62 10.40 21.67
N GLY A 47 -25.93 10.11 22.78
CA GLY A 47 -26.53 9.78 24.07
C GLY A 47 -27.04 8.35 24.17
N TRP A 48 -26.88 7.54 23.12
CA TRP A 48 -27.19 6.13 23.13
C TRP A 48 -25.92 5.35 23.46
N ASN A 49 -26.00 4.43 24.43
CA ASN A 49 -24.93 3.47 24.75
C ASN A 49 -24.76 2.46 23.60
N SER A 50 -24.31 2.95 22.45
CA SER A 50 -23.91 2.15 21.31
C SER A 50 -22.70 1.33 21.73
N GLU A 51 -22.74 0.02 21.46
CA GLU A 51 -21.57 -0.82 21.69
C GLU A 51 -20.36 -0.20 20.97
N PRO A 52 -19.17 -0.26 21.57
CA PRO A 52 -17.99 0.32 20.95
C PRO A 52 -17.79 -0.34 19.58
N ASP A 53 -18.07 0.43 18.53
CA ASP A 53 -17.82 0.16 17.10
C ASP A 53 -16.66 -0.82 16.96
N GLU A 54 -16.77 -1.95 16.25
CA GLU A 54 -15.66 -2.92 16.12
C GLU A 54 -14.39 -2.21 15.60
N LYS A 55 -13.56 -1.74 16.52
CA LYS A 55 -12.69 -0.59 16.27
C LYS A 55 -11.63 -0.97 15.25
N ASN A 56 -11.82 -0.53 14.01
CA ASN A 56 -10.82 -0.47 12.94
C ASN A 56 -10.47 -1.81 12.28
N LYS A 57 -11.44 -2.70 12.06
CA LYS A 57 -11.25 -3.84 11.15
C LYS A 57 -10.93 -3.31 9.75
N THR A 58 -10.00 -3.96 9.06
CA THR A 58 -9.78 -3.66 7.63
C THR A 58 -10.98 -4.17 6.85
N GLU A 59 -11.67 -3.28 6.14
CA GLU A 59 -12.69 -3.59 5.15
C GLU A 59 -12.03 -3.79 3.79
N VAL A 60 -12.48 -4.83 3.08
CA VAL A 60 -11.96 -5.16 1.76
C VAL A 60 -13.07 -5.06 0.74
N THR A 61 -12.86 -4.24 -0.30
CA THR A 61 -13.78 -4.05 -1.41
C THR A 61 -13.18 -4.63 -2.70
N LEU A 62 -13.97 -5.44 -3.41
CA LEU A 62 -13.57 -6.00 -4.70
C LEU A 62 -13.79 -4.97 -5.82
N GLU A 63 -12.75 -4.67 -6.59
CA GLU A 63 -12.86 -3.87 -7.82
C GLU A 63 -12.95 -4.75 -9.06
N THR A 64 -13.62 -4.28 -10.09
CA THR A 64 -13.69 -4.90 -11.42
C THR A 64 -13.01 -4.01 -12.47
N PRO A 65 -11.68 -3.85 -12.42
CA PRO A 65 -10.98 -3.00 -13.36
C PRO A 65 -11.01 -3.60 -14.78
N ARG A 66 -10.93 -2.74 -15.80
CA ARG A 66 -10.85 -3.17 -17.21
C ARG A 66 -9.43 -3.48 -17.66
N THR A 67 -8.44 -2.89 -17.02
CA THR A 67 -7.00 -3.06 -17.27
C THR A 67 -6.25 -3.17 -15.94
N ILE A 68 -5.03 -3.70 -15.97
CA ILE A 68 -4.20 -3.82 -14.77
C ILE A 68 -2.88 -3.06 -14.88
N ILE A 69 -2.34 -2.91 -16.09
CA ILE A 69 -1.16 -2.07 -16.34
C ILE A 69 -1.61 -0.61 -16.32
N ASN A 70 -0.99 0.16 -15.43
CA ASN A 70 -1.09 1.60 -15.38
C ASN A 70 0.10 2.21 -16.13
N TYR A 71 -0.18 2.97 -17.18
CA TYR A 71 0.82 3.69 -17.97
C TYR A 71 1.14 5.04 -17.31
N VAL A 72 2.42 5.29 -17.05
CA VAL A 72 2.89 6.44 -16.30
C VAL A 72 3.61 7.39 -17.23
N ALA A 73 3.04 8.59 -17.41
CA ALA A 73 3.62 9.67 -18.19
C ALA A 73 4.27 10.70 -17.25
N SER A 74 5.43 10.35 -16.67
CA SER A 74 6.20 11.27 -15.83
C SER A 74 7.69 11.14 -16.13
N PRO A 75 8.40 12.26 -16.40
CA PRO A 75 9.83 12.23 -16.66
C PRO A 75 10.66 11.96 -15.39
N PHE A 76 10.03 12.03 -14.21
CA PHE A 76 10.71 11.91 -12.91
C PHE A 76 10.78 10.47 -12.39
N VAL A 77 10.06 9.54 -13.02
CA VAL A 77 10.03 8.13 -12.61
C VAL A 77 10.63 7.30 -13.75
N GLY A 78 11.62 6.46 -13.42
CA GLY A 78 12.38 5.66 -14.40
C GLY A 78 11.62 4.49 -15.03
N PHE A 79 10.29 4.54 -15.09
CA PHE A 79 9.43 3.52 -15.67
C PHE A 79 8.16 4.15 -16.27
N ASP A 80 7.63 3.56 -17.34
CA ASP A 80 6.40 4.00 -17.99
C ASP A 80 5.21 3.07 -17.70
N ARG A 81 5.42 1.98 -16.95
CA ARG A 81 4.40 0.99 -16.62
C ARG A 81 4.50 0.55 -15.17
N SER A 82 3.35 0.45 -14.54
CA SER A 82 3.23 -0.05 -13.18
C SER A 82 2.01 -0.94 -12.98
N ILE A 83 2.07 -1.81 -11.97
CA ILE A 83 0.91 -2.55 -11.50
C ILE A 83 0.73 -2.27 -10.01
N ASN A 84 -0.49 -1.90 -9.64
CA ASN A 84 -0.92 -1.79 -8.25
C ASN A 84 -2.10 -2.76 -8.07
N PRO A 85 -1.88 -3.95 -7.46
CA PRO A 85 -2.94 -4.94 -7.23
C PRO A 85 -4.01 -4.44 -6.25
N TYR A 86 -3.65 -3.42 -5.48
CA TYR A 86 -4.42 -2.86 -4.38
C TYR A 86 -4.60 -1.35 -4.53
N ARG A 87 -5.61 -0.80 -3.83
CA ARG A 87 -5.67 0.62 -3.47
C ARG A 87 -5.85 0.74 -1.97
N GLY A 88 -5.14 1.70 -1.38
CA GLY A 88 -4.96 1.75 0.07
C GLY A 88 -3.83 0.82 0.50
N CYS A 89 -3.30 1.06 1.69
CA CYS A 89 -2.21 0.25 2.22
C CYS A 89 -2.32 0.05 3.73
N GLU A 90 -2.51 -1.20 4.14
CA GLU A 90 -2.62 -1.61 5.53
C GLU A 90 -1.34 -1.42 6.35
N HIS A 91 -0.18 -1.20 5.72
CA HIS A 91 1.05 -0.85 6.44
C HIS A 91 0.89 0.40 7.30
N GLY A 92 -0.02 1.31 6.90
CA GLY A 92 -0.35 2.49 7.68
C GLY A 92 0.80 3.48 7.79
N CYS A 93 1.72 3.53 6.83
CA CYS A 93 2.84 4.48 6.87
C CYS A 93 2.30 5.92 6.94
N ILE A 94 2.52 6.67 8.03
CA ILE A 94 1.93 8.00 8.22
C ILE A 94 2.41 9.00 7.15
N TYR A 95 3.66 8.85 6.72
CA TYR A 95 4.32 9.66 5.70
C TYR A 95 3.97 9.27 4.25
N CYS A 96 3.06 8.31 4.05
CA CYS A 96 2.82 7.75 2.72
C CYS A 96 2.23 8.77 1.75
N PHE A 97 2.96 9.05 0.66
CA PHE A 97 2.52 9.98 -0.39
C PHE A 97 1.26 9.53 -1.12
N ALA A 98 0.89 8.26 -1.05
CA ALA A 98 -0.28 7.71 -1.74
C ALA A 98 -1.60 7.95 -0.98
N ARG A 99 -1.55 8.37 0.28
CA ARG A 99 -2.73 8.68 1.12
C ARG A 99 -3.77 9.61 0.46
N PRO A 100 -3.36 10.69 -0.24
CA PRO A 100 -4.30 11.57 -0.94
C PRO A 100 -5.14 10.88 -2.02
N SER A 101 -4.74 9.70 -2.50
CA SER A 101 -5.51 8.96 -3.52
C SER A 101 -6.91 8.56 -3.03
N HIS A 102 -7.08 8.31 -1.73
CA HIS A 102 -8.39 7.98 -1.14
C HIS A 102 -9.38 9.15 -1.17
N ALA A 103 -8.89 10.39 -1.19
CA ALA A 103 -9.78 11.55 -1.27
C ALA A 103 -10.59 11.59 -2.58
N TYR A 104 -10.08 11.00 -3.67
CA TYR A 104 -10.82 10.91 -4.94
C TYR A 104 -12.00 9.94 -4.90
N TYR A 105 -12.10 9.12 -3.84
CA TYR A 105 -13.19 8.18 -3.59
C TYR A 105 -14.15 8.67 -2.49
N GLY A 106 -14.01 9.95 -2.09
CA GLY A 106 -14.73 10.50 -0.94
C GLY A 106 -14.37 9.85 0.40
N LEU A 107 -13.16 9.25 0.47
CA LEU A 107 -12.63 8.63 1.67
C LEU A 107 -11.55 9.50 2.32
N SER A 108 -11.36 9.34 3.63
CA SER A 108 -10.27 10.02 4.33
C SER A 108 -8.89 9.56 3.82
N SER A 109 -7.97 10.50 3.69
CA SER A 109 -6.54 10.18 3.49
C SER A 109 -5.86 9.67 4.77
N GLY A 110 -6.56 9.76 5.91
CA GLY A 110 -6.12 9.29 7.22
C GLY A 110 -6.39 7.80 7.40
N LEU A 111 -7.30 7.47 8.34
CA LEU A 111 -7.58 6.08 8.70
C LEU A 111 -8.18 5.27 7.55
N ASP A 112 -9.11 5.84 6.75
CA ASP A 112 -9.72 5.11 5.63
C ASP A 112 -8.68 4.57 4.63
N PHE A 113 -7.56 5.26 4.41
CA PHE A 113 -6.49 4.76 3.51
C PHE A 113 -5.90 3.41 3.94
N GLU A 114 -5.84 3.16 5.24
CA GLU A 114 -5.24 1.96 5.83
C GLU A 114 -6.26 0.96 6.37
N THR A 115 -7.54 1.32 6.41
CA THR A 115 -8.65 0.45 6.82
C THR A 115 -9.59 0.07 5.67
N LYS A 116 -9.74 0.87 4.62
CA LYS A 116 -10.59 0.57 3.46
C LYS A 116 -9.73 0.25 2.25
N ILE A 117 -9.56 -1.05 2.00
CA ILE A 117 -8.65 -1.58 0.99
C ILE A 117 -9.44 -2.09 -0.21
N PHE A 118 -9.07 -1.62 -1.39
CA PHE A 118 -9.64 -2.10 -2.64
C PHE A 118 -8.69 -3.11 -3.25
N ILE A 119 -9.22 -4.24 -3.73
CA ILE A 119 -8.41 -5.29 -4.34
C ILE A 119 -8.90 -5.56 -5.75
N LYS A 120 -7.99 -6.00 -6.63
CA LYS A 120 -8.29 -6.30 -8.03
C LYS A 120 -8.19 -7.81 -8.27
N PRO A 121 -9.23 -8.61 -7.96
CA PRO A 121 -9.14 -10.07 -8.00
C PRO A 121 -8.79 -10.60 -9.40
N ASN A 122 -9.23 -9.90 -10.46
CA ASN A 122 -8.95 -10.28 -11.84
C ASN A 122 -7.57 -9.82 -12.35
N ALA A 123 -6.68 -9.32 -11.49
CA ALA A 123 -5.40 -8.73 -11.90
C ALA A 123 -4.55 -9.65 -12.78
N ALA A 124 -4.42 -10.93 -12.42
CA ALA A 124 -3.66 -11.91 -13.20
C ALA A 124 -4.31 -12.16 -14.57
N THR A 125 -5.61 -12.39 -14.61
CA THR A 125 -6.37 -12.61 -15.86
C THR A 125 -6.28 -11.41 -16.81
N LEU A 126 -6.40 -10.19 -16.26
CA LEU A 126 -6.27 -8.96 -17.03
C LEU A 126 -4.84 -8.78 -17.57
N LEU A 127 -3.84 -9.14 -16.77
CA LEU A 127 -2.44 -9.08 -17.18
C LEU A 127 -2.17 -10.06 -18.31
N ASP A 128 -2.61 -11.30 -18.17
CA ASP A 128 -2.44 -12.35 -19.18
C ASP A 128 -3.04 -11.92 -20.52
N ARG A 129 -4.27 -11.40 -20.50
CA ARG A 129 -4.95 -10.87 -21.69
C ARG A 129 -4.18 -9.70 -22.33
N GLU A 130 -3.64 -8.79 -21.52
CA GLU A 130 -2.90 -7.63 -22.03
C GLU A 130 -1.55 -8.06 -22.64
N LEU A 131 -0.81 -8.95 -21.99
CA LEU A 131 0.48 -9.47 -22.48
C LEU A 131 0.33 -10.41 -23.70
N ALA A 132 -0.81 -11.10 -23.83
CA ALA A 132 -1.11 -11.94 -24.99
C ALA A 132 -1.44 -11.15 -26.26
N SER A 133 -1.71 -9.85 -26.15
CA SER A 133 -2.05 -9.00 -27.29
C SER A 133 -0.85 -8.80 -28.21
N GLY A 134 -1.00 -9.04 -29.51
CA GLY A 134 0.03 -8.76 -30.51
C GLY A 134 0.42 -7.27 -30.63
N ALA A 135 -0.40 -6.37 -30.08
CA ALA A 135 -0.11 -4.94 -30.01
C ALA A 135 0.76 -4.57 -28.79
N TYR A 136 0.91 -5.47 -27.81
CA TYR A 136 1.68 -5.20 -26.61
C TYR A 136 3.17 -5.19 -26.91
N LYS A 137 3.86 -4.11 -26.52
CA LYS A 137 5.32 -3.98 -26.68
C LYS A 137 5.99 -4.22 -25.34
N PRO A 138 6.75 -5.30 -25.11
CA PRO A 138 7.36 -5.59 -23.80
C PRO A 138 8.26 -4.47 -23.27
N ARG A 139 8.05 -4.05 -22.02
CA ARG A 139 8.88 -3.07 -21.28
C ARG A 139 8.75 -3.35 -19.79
N HIS A 140 9.77 -3.02 -19.03
CA HIS A 140 9.82 -3.19 -17.58
C HIS A 140 8.55 -2.68 -16.85
N ILE A 141 7.96 -3.54 -16.00
CA ILE A 141 6.84 -3.18 -15.11
C ILE A 141 7.35 -2.93 -13.70
N ALA A 142 6.97 -1.80 -13.11
CA ALA A 142 7.24 -1.50 -11.70
C ALA A 142 6.03 -1.88 -10.80
N ILE A 143 6.26 -2.68 -9.77
CA ILE A 143 5.26 -3.06 -8.77
C ILE A 143 5.66 -2.51 -7.41
N GLY A 144 4.68 -2.04 -6.64
CA GLY A 144 4.91 -1.37 -5.36
C GLY A 144 5.19 0.11 -5.50
N THR A 145 4.66 0.73 -6.56
CA THR A 145 4.85 2.15 -6.85
C THR A 145 3.93 3.04 -6.02
N ASN A 146 2.67 2.67 -5.83
CA ASN A 146 1.69 3.48 -5.08
C ASN A 146 1.24 2.81 -3.77
N THR A 147 1.07 1.49 -3.79
CA THR A 147 0.66 0.69 -2.62
C THR A 147 1.58 -0.51 -2.47
N ASP A 148 1.76 -0.99 -1.25
CA ASP A 148 2.61 -2.16 -1.04
C ASP A 148 1.95 -3.44 -1.59
N PRO A 149 2.62 -4.19 -2.47
CA PRO A 149 2.08 -5.40 -3.08
C PRO A 149 2.00 -6.58 -2.12
N TYR A 150 2.76 -6.54 -1.02
CA TYR A 150 2.85 -7.59 -0.01
C TYR A 150 2.32 -7.14 1.36
N GLN A 151 1.39 -6.19 1.37
CA GLN A 151 0.66 -5.76 2.56
C GLN A 151 -0.16 -6.91 3.18
N PRO A 152 -0.58 -6.84 4.46
CA PRO A 152 -1.24 -7.95 5.15
C PRO A 152 -2.35 -8.70 4.38
N VAL A 153 -3.24 -8.00 3.65
CA VAL A 153 -4.31 -8.60 2.82
C VAL A 153 -3.79 -9.60 1.78
N GLU A 154 -2.55 -9.44 1.30
CA GLU A 154 -1.90 -10.32 0.32
C GLU A 154 -1.70 -11.75 0.85
N ARG A 155 -1.72 -11.96 2.18
CA ARG A 155 -1.68 -13.30 2.77
C ARG A 155 -2.90 -14.14 2.37
N SER A 156 -4.06 -13.50 2.26
CA SER A 156 -5.33 -14.16 1.96
C SER A 156 -5.62 -14.22 0.46
N TYR A 157 -5.37 -13.12 -0.27
CA TYR A 157 -5.80 -13.03 -1.67
C TYR A 157 -4.75 -13.47 -2.69
N GLN A 158 -3.47 -13.46 -2.32
CA GLN A 158 -2.38 -13.96 -3.16
C GLN A 158 -2.33 -13.35 -4.58
N LEU A 159 -2.74 -12.08 -4.74
CA LEU A 159 -2.81 -11.43 -6.05
C LEU A 159 -1.41 -11.27 -6.66
N MET A 160 -0.40 -11.02 -5.83
CA MET A 160 0.98 -10.97 -6.30
C MET A 160 1.44 -12.31 -6.86
N ARG A 161 1.09 -13.41 -6.21
CA ARG A 161 1.45 -14.74 -6.72
C ARG A 161 0.86 -14.97 -8.10
N GLY A 162 -0.41 -14.63 -8.31
CA GLY A 162 -1.06 -14.69 -9.63
C GLY A 162 -0.39 -13.80 -10.68
N ILE A 163 -0.06 -12.55 -10.31
CA ILE A 163 0.65 -11.61 -11.20
C ILE A 163 2.04 -12.14 -11.57
N LEU A 164 2.80 -12.65 -10.60
CA LEU A 164 4.14 -13.21 -10.82
C LEU A 164 4.10 -14.44 -11.71
N SER A 165 3.13 -15.34 -11.52
CA SER A 165 2.94 -16.50 -12.40
C SER A 165 2.74 -16.09 -13.86
N VAL A 166 1.94 -15.05 -14.10
CA VAL A 166 1.74 -14.51 -15.46
C VAL A 166 3.03 -13.87 -15.98
N LEU A 167 3.69 -13.02 -15.20
CA LEU A 167 4.95 -12.40 -15.65
C LEU A 167 6.02 -13.44 -15.96
N ALA A 168 6.13 -14.51 -15.16
CA ALA A 168 7.03 -15.63 -15.39
C ALA A 168 6.68 -16.38 -16.69
N LYS A 169 5.39 -16.67 -16.93
CA LYS A 169 4.91 -17.30 -18.18
C LYS A 169 5.36 -16.54 -19.44
N TYR A 170 5.36 -15.21 -19.40
CA TYR A 170 5.77 -14.36 -20.53
C TYR A 170 7.24 -13.93 -20.51
N ASN A 171 8.06 -14.42 -19.57
CA ASN A 171 9.42 -13.93 -19.33
C ASN A 171 9.52 -12.40 -19.25
N HIS A 172 8.53 -11.78 -18.59
CA HIS A 172 8.32 -10.35 -18.66
C HIS A 172 9.10 -9.61 -17.55
N PRO A 173 9.91 -8.57 -17.88
CA PRO A 173 10.74 -7.90 -16.90
C PRO A 173 9.93 -7.11 -15.85
N VAL A 174 10.31 -7.24 -14.59
CA VAL A 174 9.62 -6.61 -13.45
C VAL A 174 10.57 -6.15 -12.34
N SER A 175 10.25 -5.04 -11.68
CA SER A 175 10.80 -4.68 -10.38
C SER A 175 9.73 -4.67 -9.31
N ILE A 176 10.07 -5.15 -8.11
CA ILE A 176 9.14 -5.19 -6.98
C ILE A 176 9.74 -4.40 -5.82
N LEU A 177 8.98 -3.44 -5.30
CA LEU A 177 9.30 -2.69 -4.10
C LEU A 177 8.32 -3.04 -2.98
N THR A 178 8.80 -3.38 -1.78
CA THR A 178 7.94 -3.69 -0.63
C THR A 178 8.61 -3.35 0.71
N LYS A 179 7.81 -3.24 1.77
CA LYS A 179 8.23 -3.18 3.19
C LYS A 179 7.95 -4.50 3.94
N SER A 180 7.52 -5.54 3.23
CA SER A 180 7.02 -6.76 3.83
C SER A 180 7.94 -7.95 3.56
N ALA A 181 8.27 -8.70 4.61
CA ALA A 181 8.96 -9.99 4.50
C ALA A 181 8.08 -11.08 3.86
N LEU A 182 6.79 -10.81 3.59
CA LEU A 182 5.90 -11.76 2.91
C LEU A 182 6.37 -12.10 1.49
N ILE A 183 7.20 -11.24 0.87
CA ILE A 183 7.82 -11.53 -0.43
C ILE A 183 8.59 -12.85 -0.45
N GLU A 184 9.10 -13.31 0.69
CA GLU A 184 9.79 -14.60 0.82
C GLU A 184 8.90 -15.79 0.39
N ARG A 185 7.58 -15.66 0.52
CA ARG A 185 6.61 -16.71 0.11
C ARG A 185 6.73 -17.08 -1.36
N ASP A 186 7.03 -16.09 -2.22
CA ASP A 186 7.02 -16.27 -3.67
C ASP A 186 8.44 -16.47 -4.24
N ILE A 187 9.42 -16.84 -3.40
CA ILE A 187 10.79 -17.15 -3.83
C ILE A 187 10.83 -18.26 -4.89
N ASP A 188 9.89 -19.21 -4.83
CA ASP A 188 9.75 -20.28 -5.82
C ASP A 188 9.48 -19.76 -7.24
N LEU A 189 8.84 -18.59 -7.37
CA LEU A 189 8.66 -17.89 -8.64
C LEU A 189 9.79 -16.90 -8.91
N LEU A 190 10.24 -16.16 -7.89
CA LEU A 190 11.24 -15.11 -8.04
C LEU A 190 12.63 -15.65 -8.39
N ALA A 191 13.05 -16.80 -7.85
CA ALA A 191 14.38 -17.35 -8.10
C ALA A 191 14.57 -17.78 -9.57
N PRO A 192 13.64 -18.52 -10.22
CA PRO A 192 13.71 -18.76 -11.67
C PRO A 192 13.69 -17.47 -12.50
N MET A 193 12.83 -16.52 -12.16
CA MET A 193 12.82 -15.20 -12.82
C MET A 193 14.15 -14.46 -12.67
N ALA A 194 14.82 -14.61 -11.53
CA ALA A 194 16.12 -14.00 -11.27
C ALA A 194 17.23 -14.65 -12.11
N GLN A 195 17.21 -15.98 -12.26
CA GLN A 195 18.12 -16.70 -13.16
C GLN A 195 17.96 -16.24 -14.61
N ALA A 196 16.72 -16.00 -15.06
CA ALA A 196 16.41 -15.43 -16.35
C ALA A 196 16.70 -13.91 -16.46
N ARG A 197 17.15 -13.26 -15.38
CA ARG A 197 17.47 -11.82 -15.29
C ARG A 197 16.29 -10.90 -15.60
N ILE A 198 15.06 -11.34 -15.29
CA ILE A 198 13.83 -10.58 -15.54
C ILE A 198 13.19 -10.04 -14.25
N VAL A 199 13.77 -10.28 -13.08
CA VAL A 199 13.28 -9.69 -11.82
C VAL A 199 14.39 -9.01 -11.03
N LYS A 200 14.03 -7.88 -10.42
CA LYS A 200 14.76 -7.27 -9.32
C LYS A 200 13.81 -6.92 -8.19
N THR A 201 14.25 -7.07 -6.96
CA THR A 201 13.46 -6.76 -5.77
C THR A 201 14.14 -5.65 -4.97
N MET A 202 13.36 -4.89 -4.22
CA MET A 202 13.86 -3.90 -3.28
C MET A 202 13.01 -3.94 -2.03
N LEU A 203 13.66 -3.91 -0.87
CA LEU A 203 12.96 -3.74 0.41
C LEU A 203 13.19 -2.33 0.93
N SER A 204 12.13 -1.60 1.27
CA SER A 204 12.29 -0.31 1.93
C SER A 204 12.65 -0.50 3.39
N VAL A 205 13.79 0.04 3.81
CA VAL A 205 14.21 0.12 5.20
C VAL A 205 14.24 1.60 5.54
N THR A 206 13.20 2.06 6.25
CA THR A 206 13.06 3.48 6.59
C THR A 206 13.90 3.82 7.81
N THR A 207 13.95 2.95 8.81
CA THR A 207 14.77 3.13 10.02
C THR A 207 15.21 1.77 10.57
N LEU A 208 16.32 1.73 11.28
CA LEU A 208 16.80 0.60 12.05
C LEU A 208 16.17 0.55 13.45
N ASP A 209 15.68 1.69 13.98
CA ASP A 209 15.02 1.75 15.29
C ASP A 209 13.61 1.11 15.24
N PRO A 210 13.37 0.01 15.98
CA PRO A 210 12.06 -0.62 16.03
C PRO A 210 10.97 0.26 16.66
N LYS A 211 11.31 1.22 17.54
CA LYS A 211 10.34 2.14 18.14
C LYS A 211 9.87 3.16 17.10
N LEU A 212 10.80 3.81 16.40
CA LEU A 212 10.48 4.74 15.32
C LEU A 212 9.71 4.03 14.19
N ALA A 213 10.14 2.85 13.77
CA ALA A 213 9.42 2.05 12.77
C ALA A 213 7.97 1.77 13.19
N ARG A 214 7.73 1.41 14.46
CA ARG A 214 6.37 1.16 14.96
C ARG A 214 5.51 2.42 14.96
N ALA A 215 6.09 3.58 15.23
CA ALA A 215 5.38 4.85 15.21
C ALA A 215 5.02 5.30 13.79
N MET A 216 5.93 5.08 12.84
CA MET A 216 5.79 5.58 11.47
C MET A 216 5.07 4.62 10.53
N GLU A 217 5.22 3.31 10.72
CA GLU A 217 4.78 2.26 9.79
C GLU A 217 4.34 0.98 10.54
N PRO A 218 3.29 1.09 11.37
CA PRO A 218 2.97 0.15 12.46
C PRO A 218 2.65 -1.29 12.03
N ARG A 219 2.25 -1.50 10.78
CA ARG A 219 1.90 -2.83 10.25
C ARG A 219 2.84 -3.33 9.15
N ALA A 220 3.88 -2.59 8.83
CA ALA A 220 4.97 -3.10 8.00
C ALA A 220 5.81 -4.14 8.77
N SER A 221 6.61 -4.93 8.06
CA SER A 221 7.56 -5.83 8.74
C SER A 221 8.57 -5.04 9.55
N THR A 222 9.00 -5.55 10.70
CA THR A 222 10.02 -4.87 11.52
C THR A 222 11.35 -4.73 10.75
N PRO A 223 12.21 -3.76 11.08
CA PRO A 223 13.50 -3.58 10.40
C PRO A 223 14.32 -4.88 10.34
N ALA A 224 14.45 -5.59 11.47
CA ALA A 224 15.13 -6.88 11.54
C ALA A 224 14.54 -7.94 10.58
N LYS A 225 13.20 -8.00 10.45
CA LYS A 225 12.55 -8.92 9.50
C LYS A 225 12.80 -8.53 8.04
N ARG A 226 12.90 -7.23 7.73
CA ARG A 226 13.26 -6.78 6.37
C ARG A 226 14.68 -7.18 6.01
N PHE A 227 15.64 -7.02 6.93
CA PHE A 227 17.01 -7.51 6.70
C PHE A 227 17.08 -9.04 6.60
N SER A 228 16.26 -9.76 7.37
CA SER A 228 16.13 -11.21 7.21
C SER A 228 15.65 -11.57 5.81
N ALA A 229 14.58 -10.93 5.33
CA ALA A 229 14.05 -11.14 3.98
C ALA A 229 15.07 -10.82 2.88
N ILE A 230 15.84 -9.74 3.04
CA ILE A 230 16.94 -9.40 2.13
C ILE A 230 17.96 -10.54 2.07
N ARG A 231 18.38 -11.08 3.22
CA ARG A 231 19.31 -12.23 3.27
C ARG A 231 18.70 -13.47 2.61
N THR A 232 17.45 -13.79 2.89
CA THR A 232 16.75 -14.94 2.31
C THR A 232 16.66 -14.83 0.79
N LEU A 233 16.23 -13.67 0.26
CA LEU A 233 16.14 -13.41 -1.17
C LEU A 233 17.51 -13.51 -1.85
N LYS A 234 18.54 -12.90 -1.24
CA LYS A 234 19.90 -12.94 -1.77
C LYS A 234 20.45 -14.38 -1.80
N ALA A 235 20.19 -15.17 -0.76
CA ALA A 235 20.60 -16.57 -0.70
C ALA A 235 19.89 -17.43 -1.77
N ALA A 236 18.65 -17.09 -2.13
CA ALA A 236 17.92 -17.71 -3.23
C ALA A 236 18.34 -17.21 -4.63
N GLY A 237 19.38 -16.35 -4.72
CA GLY A 237 19.87 -15.80 -5.99
C GLY A 237 19.02 -14.66 -6.56
N VAL A 238 18.03 -14.16 -5.82
CA VAL A 238 17.18 -13.05 -6.27
C VAL A 238 17.93 -11.71 -6.08
N PRO A 239 18.10 -10.89 -7.14
CA PRO A 239 18.65 -9.54 -6.98
C PRO A 239 17.78 -8.72 -6.04
N VAL A 240 18.37 -8.26 -4.95
CA VAL A 240 17.68 -7.49 -3.91
C VAL A 240 18.49 -6.24 -3.56
N GLY A 241 17.80 -5.09 -3.55
CA GLY A 241 18.34 -3.82 -3.08
C GLY A 241 17.65 -3.35 -1.79
N VAL A 242 18.27 -2.38 -1.13
CA VAL A 242 17.66 -1.64 -0.02
C VAL A 242 17.22 -0.28 -0.53
N MET A 243 16.01 0.14 -0.17
CA MET A 243 15.54 1.50 -0.40
C MET A 243 15.41 2.25 0.93
N THR A 244 16.33 3.18 1.19
CA THR A 244 16.32 4.04 2.36
C THR A 244 15.46 5.27 2.09
N ALA A 245 14.15 5.13 2.31
CA ALA A 245 13.19 6.22 2.11
C ALA A 245 11.94 6.09 3.00
N PRO A 246 11.36 7.22 3.44
CA PRO A 246 11.91 8.57 3.35
C PRO A 246 13.10 8.77 4.30
N MET A 247 14.02 9.66 3.94
CA MET A 247 14.98 10.24 4.88
C MET A 247 14.35 11.52 5.44
N ILE A 248 14.10 11.55 6.75
CA ILE A 248 13.39 12.60 7.47
C ILE A 248 14.37 13.24 8.46
N PRO A 249 14.68 14.54 8.29
CA PRO A 249 15.59 15.26 9.19
C PRO A 249 15.17 15.15 10.66
N GLY A 250 16.13 14.81 11.52
CA GLY A 250 15.92 14.67 12.97
C GLY A 250 15.18 13.41 13.41
N LEU A 251 14.78 12.53 12.49
CA LEU A 251 14.17 11.23 12.82
C LEU A 251 15.09 10.06 12.47
N ASN A 252 15.53 9.95 11.21
CA ASN A 252 16.29 8.80 10.69
C ASN A 252 17.41 9.19 9.73
N ASP A 253 17.68 10.48 9.54
CA ASP A 253 18.73 11.01 8.67
C ASP A 253 20.17 10.71 9.13
N HIS A 254 20.34 10.38 10.40
CA HIS A 254 21.62 10.00 11.01
C HIS A 254 21.98 8.51 10.86
N GLU A 255 21.06 7.71 10.32
CA GLU A 255 21.23 6.26 10.16
C GLU A 255 21.96 5.86 8.86
#